data_AF-A0A496WKN5-F1
#
_entry.id   AF-A0A496WKN5-F1
#
_cell.length_a   1.000
_cell.length_b   1.000
_cell.length_c   1.000
_cell.angle_alpha   90.00
_cell.angle_beta   90.00
_cell.angle_gamma   90.00
#
_symmetry.space_group_name_H-M   'P 1'
#
loop_
_entity.id
_entity.type
_entity.pdbx_description
1 polymer ?
#
loop_
_entity_poly.entity_id
_entity_poly.type
_entity_poly.pdbx_seq_one_letter_code
_entity_poly.pdbx_strand_id
1 'polypeptide(L)' 'MLVKKINRTNDEEIINLIREILTAGNMVVETYNEAVLVGLMKHRGTPIEYKKSIRDIDRDFRHWWDDLDTV' A
#
# COMPACT_ATOMS: atom_id res chain seq x y z
N MET A 1 -16.54 -20.73 12.20
CA MET A 1 -15.42 -19.86 11.79
C MET A 1 -15.88 -19.06 10.57
N LEU A 2 -16.28 -17.80 10.76
CA LEU A 2 -16.76 -16.96 9.66
C LEU A 2 -15.55 -16.42 8.90
N VAL A 3 -15.22 -17.04 7.78
CA VAL A 3 -14.27 -16.47 6.82
C VAL A 3 -14.96 -15.22 6.26
N LYS A 4 -14.61 -14.03 6.77
CA LYS A 4 -15.00 -12.77 6.13
C LYS A 4 -14.46 -12.83 4.70
N LYS A 5 -15.35 -13.06 3.73
CA LYS A 5 -15.03 -13.01 2.30
C LYS A 5 -14.64 -11.57 2.00
N ILE A 6 -13.34 -11.28 1.99
CA ILE A 6 -12.82 -9.99 1.53
C ILE A 6 -13.25 -9.88 0.06
N ASN A 7 -14.06 -8.87 -0.26
CA ASN A 7 -14.47 -8.60 -1.63
C ASN A 7 -13.29 -7.96 -2.38
N ARG A 8 -12.79 -8.65 -3.40
CA ARG A 8 -11.59 -8.28 -4.16
C ARG A 8 -11.89 -7.88 -5.60
N THR A 9 -13.16 -7.65 -5.94
CA THR A 9 -13.60 -7.37 -7.32
C THR A 9 -12.84 -6.19 -7.96
N ASN A 10 -12.39 -5.22 -7.17
CA ASN A 10 -11.73 -4.02 -7.66
C ASN A 10 -10.22 -3.97 -7.34
N ASP A 11 -9.66 -5.07 -6.82
CA ASP A 11 -8.24 -5.08 -6.41
C ASP A 11 -7.33 -4.78 -7.60
N GLU A 12 -7.58 -5.37 -8.78
CA GLU A 12 -6.73 -5.13 -9.96
C GLU A 12 -6.77 -3.69 -10.46
N GLU A 13 -7.94 -3.04 -10.45
CA GLU A 13 -8.09 -1.65 -10.86
C GLU A 13 -7.32 -0.72 -9.91
N ILE A 14 -7.44 -0.94 -8.60
CA ILE A 14 -6.71 -0.18 -7.59
C ILE A 14 -5.20 -0.41 -7.71
N ILE A 15 -4.77 -1.65 -7.93
CA ILE A 15 -3.37 -2.01 -8.14
C ILE A 15 -2.80 -1.29 -9.38
N ASN A 16 -3.55 -1.25 -10.47
CA ASN A 16 -3.15 -0.58 -11.70
C ASN A 16 -3.05 0.94 -11.49
N LEU A 17 -4.01 1.55 -10.80
CA LEU A 17 -4.01 2.97 -10.48
C LEU A 17 -2.81 3.35 -9.58
N ILE A 18 -2.47 2.52 -8.59
CA ILE A 18 -1.30 2.73 -7.74
C ILE A 18 -0.01 2.61 -8.55
N ARG A 19 0.08 1.61 -9.43
CA ARG A 19 1.22 1.47 -10.35
C ARG A 19 1.36 2.70 -11.22
N GLU A 20 0.27 3.21 -11.79
CA GLU A 20 0.28 4.42 -12.62
C GLU A 20 0.74 5.65 -11.83
N ILE A 21 0.26 5.85 -10.60
CA ILE A 21 0.67 6.97 -9.74
C ILE A 21 2.17 6.91 -9.44
N LEU A 22 2.68 5.74 -9.05
CA LEU A 22 4.11 5.58 -8.74
C LEU A 22 4.99 5.68 -9.98
N THR A 23 4.51 5.20 -11.13
CA THR A 23 5.21 5.22 -12.44
C THR A 23 5.20 6.61 -13.08
N ALA A 24 4.15 7.40 -12.85
CA ALA A 24 4.09 8.81 -13.24
C ALA A 24 5.03 9.67 -12.38
N GLY A 25 5.33 9.22 -11.15
CA GLY A 25 6.40 9.75 -10.31
C GLY A 25 7.77 9.20 -10.70
N ASN A 26 8.83 9.72 -10.06
CA ASN A 26 10.20 9.20 -10.24
C ASN A 26 10.41 7.80 -9.60
N MET A 27 9.35 7.06 -9.27
CA MET A 27 9.38 5.80 -8.50
C MET A 27 10.07 5.96 -7.13
N VAL A 28 9.93 7.14 -6.52
CA VAL A 28 10.43 7.43 -5.17
C VAL A 28 9.24 7.49 -4.23
N VAL A 29 9.30 6.76 -3.12
CA VAL A 29 8.30 6.84 -2.04
C VAL A 29 8.69 8.01 -1.15
N GLU A 30 7.93 9.11 -1.25
CA GLU A 30 8.25 10.38 -0.60
C GLU A 30 7.27 10.75 0.50
N THR A 31 6.03 10.32 0.37
CA THR A 31 4.93 10.68 1.27
C THR A 31 4.51 9.51 2.15
N TYR A 32 3.84 9.84 3.26
CA TYR A 32 3.23 8.86 4.16
C TYR A 32 2.24 7.94 3.42
N ASN A 33 1.39 8.51 2.56
CA ASN A 33 0.39 7.72 1.82
C ASN A 33 1.04 6.75 0.84
N GLU A 34 2.10 7.13 0.13
CA GLU A 34 2.84 6.21 -0.74
C GLU A 34 3.48 5.07 0.07
N ALA A 35 4.03 5.39 1.24
CA ALA A 35 4.61 4.39 2.14
C ALA A 35 3.55 3.38 2.61
N VAL A 36 2.38 3.86 3.03
CA VAL A 36 1.22 3.04 3.41
C VAL A 36 0.74 2.18 2.24
N LEU A 37 0.63 2.74 1.04
CA LEU A 37 0.22 2.01 -0.17
C LEU A 37 1.20 0.88 -0.51
N VAL A 38 2.51 1.13 -0.44
CA VAL A 38 3.53 0.10 -0.64
C VAL A 38 3.42 -0.99 0.44
N GLY A 39 3.20 -0.61 1.70
CA GLY A 39 2.97 -1.54 2.81
C GLY A 39 1.75 -2.43 2.58
N LEU A 40 0.62 -1.84 2.18
CA LEU A 40 -0.61 -2.55 1.83
C LEU A 40 -0.40 -3.56 0.70
N MET A 41 0.31 -3.16 -0.33
CA MET A 41 0.60 -3.98 -1.50
C MET A 41 1.49 -5.18 -1.15
N LYS A 42 2.52 -4.97 -0.31
CA LYS A 42 3.34 -6.06 0.26
C LYS A 42 2.48 -7.01 1.10
N HIS A 43 1.65 -6.48 1.99
CA HIS A 43 0.78 -7.28 2.86
C HIS A 43 -0.20 -8.14 2.07
N ARG A 44 -0.70 -7.65 0.93
CA ARG A 44 -1.60 -8.37 0.03
C ARG A 44 -0.90 -9.39 -0.89
N GLY A 45 0.42 -9.52 -0.80
CA GLY A 45 1.20 -10.43 -1.64
C GLY A 45 1.46 -9.90 -3.06
N THR A 46 1.25 -8.61 -3.30
CA THR A 46 1.49 -7.95 -4.60
C THR A 46 2.49 -6.82 -4.43
N PRO A 47 3.76 -7.10 -4.09
CA PRO A 47 4.74 -6.04 -3.89
C PRO A 47 4.92 -5.19 -5.16
N ILE A 48 5.07 -3.88 -4.97
CA ILE A 48 5.39 -2.94 -6.04
C ILE A 48 6.89 -2.60 -5.95
N GLU A 49 7.57 -2.59 -7.09
CA GLU A 49 8.95 -2.13 -7.18
C GLU A 49 9.01 -0.60 -7.13
N TYR A 50 10.01 -0.06 -6.43
CA TYR A 50 10.28 1.38 -6.35
C TYR A 50 11.79 1.59 -6.27
N LYS A 51 12.29 2.72 -6.77
CA LYS A 51 13.74 3.00 -6.86
C LYS A 51 14.34 3.35 -5.51
N LYS A 52 13.60 4.14 -4.71
CA LYS A 52 14.06 4.63 -3.41
C LYS A 52 12.85 4.94 -2.54
N SER A 53 12.99 4.80 -1.24
CA SER A 53 12.06 5.38 -0.27
C SER A 53 12.84 6.33 0.64
N ILE A 54 12.31 7.55 0.83
CA ILE A 54 12.78 8.46 1.90
C ILE A 54 11.98 8.28 3.19
N ARG A 55 10.87 7.53 3.11
CA ARG A 55 10.03 7.14 4.24
C ARG A 55 10.40 5.74 4.75
N ASP A 56 10.09 5.49 6.02
CA ASP A 56 10.12 4.15 6.59
C ASP A 56 8.77 3.48 6.34
N ILE A 57 8.72 2.65 5.29
CA ILE A 57 7.49 1.99 4.83
C ILE A 57 6.87 1.13 5.93
N ASP A 58 7.68 0.35 6.64
CA ASP A 58 7.16 -0.61 7.60
C ASP A 58 6.63 0.11 8.85
N ARG A 59 7.30 1.20 9.28
CA ARG A 59 6.80 2.02 10.39
C ARG A 59 5.50 2.72 10.02
N ASP A 60 5.45 3.37 8.86
CA ASP A 60 4.29 4.15 8.44
C ASP A 60 3.08 3.27 8.20
N PHE A 61 3.29 2.10 7.61
CA PHE A 61 2.23 1.12 7.45
C PHE A 61 1.70 0.62 8.79
N ARG A 62 2.58 0.34 9.78
CA ARG A 62 2.14 -0.05 11.13
C ARG A 62 1.33 1.04 11.80
N HIS A 63 1.79 2.30 11.76
CA HIS A 63 1.04 3.42 12.35
C HIS A 63 -0.36 3.55 11.74
N TRP A 64 -0.46 3.48 10.41
CA TRP A 64 -1.76 3.51 9.73
C TRP A 64 -2.66 2.33 10.10
N TRP A 65 -2.08 1.14 10.27
CA TRP A 65 -2.82 -0.06 10.68
C TRP A 65 -3.36 0.06 12.10
N ASP A 66 -2.52 0.55 13.02
CA ASP A 66 -2.92 0.78 14.41
C ASP A 66 -4.02 1.85 14.52
N ASP A 67 -3.94 2.92 13.72
CA ASP A 67 -4.99 3.95 13.63
C ASP A 67 -6.35 3.34 13.23
N LEU A 68 -6.37 2.37 12.29
CA LEU A 68 -7.59 1.69 11.86
C LEU A 68 -8.20 0.77 12.93
N ASP A 69 -7.36 0.13 13.75
CA ASP A 69 -7.83 -0.77 14.83
C ASP A 69 -8.43 0.02 16.02
N THR A 70 -8.24 1.34 16.05
CA THR A 70 -8.81 2.24 17.07
C THR A 70 -10.16 2.87 16.71
N VAL A 71 -10.71 2.59 15.52
CA VAL A 71 -11.99 3.12 15.00
C VAL A 71 -13.06 2.05 14.87
#